data_AF-A0A540L4U6-F1
#
_entry.id   AF-A0A540L4U6-F1
#
_cell.length_a   1.000
_cell.length_b   1.000
_cell.length_c   1.000
_cell.angle_alpha   90.00
_cell.angle_beta   90.00
_cell.angle_gamma   90.00
#
_symmetry.space_group_name_H-M   'P 1'
#
loop_
_entity.id
_entity.type
_entity.pdbx_description
1 polymer ?
#
loop_
_entity_poly.entity_id
_entity_poly.type
_entity_poly.pdbx_seq_one_letter_code
_entity_poly.pdbx_strand_id
1 'polypeptide(L)' 'MPLHYPTYSKSDYETMPEGKLDRLLSEYGLPVVGSVEKKRKFAMGAFLWPR' A
#
# COMPACT_ATOMS: atom_id res chain seq x y z
N MET A 1 9.25 11.33 15.19
CA MET A 1 8.26 11.25 14.09
C MET A 1 7.54 9.92 14.22
N PRO A 2 6.20 9.86 14.25
CA PRO A 2 5.54 8.58 14.35
C PRO A 2 5.67 7.89 12.99
N LEU A 3 6.57 6.91 12.99
CA LEU A 3 6.94 6.00 11.91
C LEU A 3 5.79 5.01 11.65
N HIS A 4 4.56 5.50 11.50
CA HIS A 4 3.42 4.64 11.26
C HIS A 4 3.55 4.10 9.85
N TYR A 5 4.14 2.92 9.73
CA TYR A 5 3.90 2.07 8.59
C TYR A 5 2.53 1.42 8.78
N PRO A 6 1.77 1.21 7.70
CA PRO A 6 0.51 0.53 7.80
C PRO A 6 0.78 -0.92 8.17
N THR A 7 0.29 -1.39 9.31
CA THR A 7 0.34 -2.80 9.72
C THR A 7 -0.78 -3.59 9.04
N TYR A 8 -1.03 -3.32 7.75
CA TYR A 8 -2.02 -4.04 6.99
C TYR A 8 -1.44 -5.39 6.55
N SER A 9 -2.21 -6.45 6.73
CA SER A 9 -1.81 -7.76 6.23
C SER A 9 -2.02 -7.85 4.73
N LYS A 10 -1.45 -8.88 4.11
CA LYS A 10 -1.63 -9.16 2.68
C LYS A 10 -3.12 -9.19 2.28
N SER A 11 -3.95 -9.81 3.13
CA SER A 11 -5.40 -9.89 2.97
C SER A 11 -6.12 -8.54 3.11
N ASP A 12 -5.62 -7.64 3.98
CA ASP A 12 -6.14 -6.28 4.06
C ASP A 12 -5.88 -5.55 2.76
N TYR A 13 -4.67 -5.64 2.20
CA TYR A 13 -4.38 -5.04 0.90
C TYR A 13 -5.27 -5.62 -0.20
N GLU A 14 -5.54 -6.94 -0.18
CA GLU A 14 -6.39 -7.65 -1.15
C GLU A 14 -7.89 -7.33 -1.05
N THR A 15 -8.36 -6.91 0.12
CA THR A 15 -9.74 -6.47 0.34
C THR A 15 -9.87 -4.94 0.33
N MET A 16 -8.76 -4.21 0.38
CA MET A 16 -8.74 -2.75 0.41
C MET A 16 -9.22 -2.16 -0.91
N PRO A 17 -10.19 -1.23 -0.87
CA PRO A 17 -10.67 -0.55 -2.06
C PRO A 17 -9.59 0.36 -2.63
N GLU A 18 -9.63 0.52 -3.95
CA GLU A 18 -8.62 1.24 -4.74
C GLU A 18 -8.38 2.66 -4.23
N GLY A 19 -9.43 3.38 -3.84
CA GLY A 19 -9.33 4.74 -3.30
C GLY A 19 -8.61 4.83 -1.95
N LYS A 20 -8.69 3.78 -1.11
CA LYS A 20 -7.96 3.74 0.16
C LYS A 20 -6.49 3.41 -0.07
N LEU A 21 -6.19 2.54 -1.03
CA LEU A 21 -4.84 2.21 -1.47
C LEU A 21 -4.13 3.42 -2.12
N ASP A 22 -4.85 4.15 -2.98
CA ASP A 22 -4.31 5.31 -3.70
C ASP A 22 -3.94 6.44 -2.72
N ARG A 23 -4.84 6.71 -1.77
CA ARG A 23 -4.64 7.68 -0.70
C ARG A 23 -3.48 7.28 0.22
N LEU A 24 -3.40 5.99 0.58
CA LEU A 24 -2.27 5.44 1.34
C LEU A 24 -0.95 5.70 0.59
N LEU A 25 -0.82 5.23 -0.65
CA LEU A 25 0.40 5.42 -1.43
C LEU A 25 0.76 6.91 -1.57
N SER A 26 -0.22 7.77 -1.75
CA SER A 26 -0.03 9.23 -1.83
C SER A 26 0.45 9.84 -0.50
N GLU A 27 -0.08 9.41 0.65
CA GLU A 27 0.37 9.86 1.98
C GLU A 27 1.82 9.46 2.28
N TYR A 28 2.29 8.32 1.76
CA TYR A 28 3.70 7.90 1.86
C TYR A 28 4.59 8.45 0.74
N GLY A 29 4.05 9.24 -0.20
CA GLY A 29 4.80 9.75 -1.34
C GLY A 29 5.25 8.66 -2.32
N LEU A 30 4.60 7.50 -2.31
CA LEU A 30 4.89 6.38 -3.20
C LEU A 30 4.25 6.61 -4.58
N PRO A 31 4.91 6.17 -5.67
CA PRO A 31 4.40 6.37 -7.01
C PRO A 31 3.13 5.55 -7.25
N VAL A 32 2.01 6.26 -7.34
CA VAL A 32 0.68 5.71 -7.63
C VAL A 32 0.44 5.63 -9.14
N VAL A 33 1.43 5.07 -9.88
CA VAL A 33 1.44 5.04 -11.35
C VAL A 33 1.12 3.64 -11.87
N GLY A 34 0.07 3.51 -12.68
CA GLY A 34 -0.37 2.26 -13.31
C GLY A 34 -1.73 1.76 -12.81
N SER A 35 -2.14 0.56 -13.22
CA SER A 35 -3.39 -0.07 -12.76
C SER A 35 -3.34 -0.39 -11.27
N VAL A 36 -4.51 -0.51 -10.65
CA VAL A 36 -4.63 -0.76 -9.21
C VAL A 36 -3.98 -2.07 -8.79
N GLU A 37 -4.01 -3.10 -9.63
CA GLU A 37 -3.26 -4.34 -9.37
C GLU A 37 -1.74 -4.13 -9.25
N LYS A 38 -1.17 -3.24 -10.07
CA LYS A 38 0.26 -2.85 -9.98
C LYS A 38 0.53 -2.06 -8.72
N LYS A 39 -0.31 -1.06 -8.42
CA LYS A 39 -0.24 -0.26 -7.18
C LYS A 39 -0.32 -1.16 -5.95
N ARG A 40 -1.21 -2.15 -5.97
CA ARG A 40 -1.44 -3.11 -4.88
C ARG A 40 -0.24 -4.03 -4.71
N LYS A 41 0.27 -4.65 -5.78
CA LYS A 41 1.50 -5.46 -5.70
C LYS A 41 2.70 -4.65 -5.20
N PHE A 42 2.83 -3.40 -5.64
CA PHE A 42 3.90 -2.51 -5.19
C PHE A 42 3.76 -2.14 -3.72
N ALA A 43 2.56 -1.74 -3.28
CA ALA A 43 2.26 -1.46 -1.88
C ALA A 43 2.52 -2.70 -1.01
N MET A 44 2.01 -3.86 -1.41
CA MET A 44 2.26 -5.11 -0.69
C MET A 44 3.76 -5.41 -0.63
N GLY A 45 4.55 -5.19 -1.67
CA GLY A 45 6.00 -5.37 -1.60
C GLY A 45 6.73 -4.33 -0.73
N ALA A 46 6.28 -3.07 -0.76
CA ALA A 46 6.89 -1.96 -0.03
C ALA A 46 6.56 -1.99 1.48
N PHE A 47 5.35 -2.42 1.83
CA PHE A 47 4.84 -2.44 3.21
C PHE A 47 4.97 -3.82 3.87
N LEU A 48 4.85 -4.92 3.11
CA LEU A 48 4.97 -6.29 3.62
C LEU A 48 6.44 -6.74 3.48
N TRP A 49 7.35 -6.09 4.20
CA TRP A 49 8.75 -6.55 4.28
C TRP A 49 8.82 -7.91 4.99
N PRO A 50 9.58 -8.88 4.46
CA PRO A 50 9.86 -10.11 5.19
C PRO A 50 10.71 -9.74 6.42
N ARG A 51 10.30 -10.25 7.59
CA ARG A 51 11.19 -10.30 8.76
C ARG A 51 12.34 -11.26 8.51
#